data_AF-A0A3D5DA44-F1
#
_entry.id   AF-A0A3D5DA44-F1
#
_cell.length_a   1.000
_cell.length_b   1.000
_cell.length_c   1.000
_cell.angle_alpha   90.00
_cell.angle_beta   90.00
_cell.angle_gamma   90.00
#
_symmetry.space_group_name_H-M   'P 1'
#
loop_
_entity.id
_entity.type
_entity.pdbx_description
1 polymer ?
#
loop_
_entity_poly.entity_id
_entity_poly.type
_entity_poly.pdbx_seq_one_letter_code
_entity_poly.pdbx_strand_id
1 'polypeptide(L)' 'MSVTKEELLERVNSLLPAISARSQQSEVERKPNDDTIRELIETEVMQALVPACYGGHELGLDTLME' A
#
# COMPACT_ATOMS: atom_id res chain seq x y z
N MET A 1 -2.67 3.71 16.75
CA MET A 1 -2.12 5.07 16.50
C MET A 1 -2.47 5.41 15.07
N SER A 2 -3.02 6.59 14.79
CA SER A 2 -3.35 7.01 13.43
C SER A 2 -2.06 7.43 12.73
N VAL A 3 -1.77 6.83 11.57
CA VAL A 3 -0.68 7.26 10.67
C VAL A 3 -1.14 8.50 9.92
N THR A 4 -0.25 9.46 9.63
CA THR A 4 -0.62 10.62 8.80
C THR A 4 -0.62 10.25 7.32
N LYS A 5 -1.27 11.08 6.50
CA LYS A 5 -1.25 10.94 5.04
C LYS A 5 0.18 10.87 4.50
N GLU A 6 1.04 11.80 4.93
CA GLU A 6 2.41 11.92 4.45
C GLU A 6 3.26 10.70 4.81
N GLU A 7 3.11 10.19 6.03
CA GLU A 7 3.80 8.98 6.50
C GLU A 7 3.37 7.75 5.69
N LEU A 8 2.08 7.62 5.38
CA LEU A 8 1.58 6.50 4.58
C LEU A 8 2.11 6.55 3.15
N LEU A 9 2.09 7.74 2.52
CA LEU A 9 2.60 7.94 1.18
C LEU A 9 4.12 7.70 1.09
N GLU A 10 4.89 8.12 2.09
CA GLU A 10 6.33 7.85 2.15
C GLU A 10 6.61 6.33 2.15
N ARG A 11 5.89 5.57 2.99
CA ARG A 11 6.01 4.10 3.04
C ARG A 11 5.68 3.46 1.70
N VAL A 12 4.56 3.84 1.07
CA VAL A 12 4.14 3.28 -0.22
C VAL A 12 5.12 3.64 -1.34
N ASN A 13 5.58 4.89 -1.40
CA ASN A 13 6.51 5.36 -2.41
C ASN A 13 7.85 4.61 -2.34
N SER A 14 8.27 4.19 -1.13
CA SER A 14 9.48 3.38 -0.96
C SER A 14 9.43 2.01 -1.66
N LEU A 15 8.23 1.49 -1.94
CA LEU A 15 8.03 0.19 -2.60
C LEU A 15 8.10 0.26 -4.13
N LEU A 16 7.94 1.44 -4.72
CA LEU A 16 7.84 1.60 -6.18
C LEU A 16 9.00 0.95 -6.97
N PRO A 17 10.27 1.06 -6.54
CA PRO A 17 11.38 0.39 -7.24
C PRO A 17 11.25 -1.14 -7.24
N ALA A 18 10.86 -1.73 -6.11
CA ALA A 18 10.70 -3.19 -5.97
C ALA A 18 9.51 -3.70 -6.79
N ILE A 19 8.39 -2.98 -6.78
CA ILE A 19 7.21 -3.27 -7.60
C ILE A 19 7.58 -3.24 -9.09
N SER A 20 8.31 -2.21 -9.53
CA SER A 20 8.77 -2.09 -10.92
C SER A 20 9.64 -3.28 -11.34
N ALA A 21 10.58 -3.69 -10.49
CA ALA A 21 11.45 -4.84 -10.75
C ALA A 21 10.69 -6.18 -10.87
N ARG A 22 9.52 -6.30 -10.22
CA ARG A 22 8.68 -7.52 -10.22
C ARG A 22 7.58 -7.52 -11.28
N SER A 23 7.45 -6.45 -12.06
CA SER A 23 6.38 -6.29 -13.06
C SER A 23 6.35 -7.41 -14.10
N GLN A 24 7.51 -7.79 -14.66
CA GLN A 24 7.60 -8.84 -15.67
C GLN A 24 7.18 -10.21 -15.13
N GLN A 25 7.56 -10.54 -13.89
CA GLN A 25 7.15 -11.80 -13.27
C GLN A 25 5.64 -11.83 -13.06
N SER A 26 5.06 -10.72 -12.58
CA SER A 26 3.61 -10.60 -12.36
C SER A 26 2.81 -10.79 -13.65
N GLU A 27 3.30 -10.24 -14.77
CA GLU A 27 2.70 -10.42 -16.09
C GLU A 27 2.67 -11.89 -16.52
N VAL A 28 3.80 -12.59 -16.40
CA VAL A 28 3.92 -14.01 -16.78
C VAL A 28 3.02 -14.90 -15.92
N GLU A 29 2.99 -14.67 -14.61
CA GLU A 29 2.20 -15.45 -13.67
C GLU A 29 0.71 -15.11 -13.70
N ARG A 30 0.34 -13.98 -14.31
CA ARG A 30 -1.02 -13.42 -14.36
C ARG A 30 -1.64 -13.24 -12.97
N LYS A 31 -0.80 -12.82 -12.01
CA LYS A 31 -1.20 -12.44 -10.65
C LYS A 31 -0.21 -11.41 -10.10
N PRO A 32 -0.57 -10.62 -9.07
CA PRO A 32 0.40 -9.82 -8.34
C PRO A 32 1.49 -10.71 -7.74
N ASN A 33 2.73 -10.21 -7.72
CA ASN A 33 3.82 -10.86 -7.02
C ASN A 33 3.51 -10.95 -5.50
N ASP A 34 3.73 -12.11 -4.90
CA ASP A 34 3.37 -12.37 -3.49
C ASP A 34 4.15 -11.46 -2.52
N ASP A 35 5.39 -11.10 -2.84
CA ASP A 35 6.18 -10.18 -2.01
C ASP A 35 5.65 -8.75 -2.11
N THR A 36 5.18 -8.33 -3.29
CA THR A 36 4.52 -7.03 -3.45
C THR A 36 3.24 -6.96 -2.63
N ILE A 37 2.42 -8.01 -2.60
CA ILE A 37 1.22 -8.03 -1.76
C ILE A 37 1.58 -7.98 -0.27
N ARG A 38 2.61 -8.73 0.16
CA ARG A 38 3.08 -8.71 1.54
C ARG A 38 3.53 -7.30 1.95
N GLU A 39 4.35 -6.66 1.13
CA GLU A 39 4.85 -5.31 1.39
C GLU A 39 3.71 -4.28 1.44
N LEU A 40 2.70 -4.38 0.56
CA LEU A 40 1.51 -3.52 0.62
C LEU A 40 0.69 -3.72 1.91
N ILE A 41 0.65 -4.93 2.46
CA ILE A 41 0.02 -5.19 3.76
C ILE A 41 0.86 -4.58 4.89
N GLU A 42 2.18 -4.72 4.82
CA GLU A 42 3.12 -4.20 5.82
C GLU A 42 3.16 -2.67 5.88
N THR A 43 2.91 -1.97 4.76
CA THR A 43 2.78 -0.51 4.75
C THR A 43 1.47 0.01 5.32
N GLU A 44 0.50 -0.87 5.55
CA GLU A 44 -0.86 -0.55 5.99
C GLU A 44 -1.68 0.27 4.97
N VAL A 45 -1.27 0.32 3.70
CA VAL A 45 -1.99 1.10 2.67
C VAL A 45 -3.41 0.58 2.42
N MET A 46 -3.63 -0.72 2.63
CA MET A 46 -4.96 -1.33 2.54
C MET A 46 -5.92 -0.87 3.66
N GLN A 47 -5.38 -0.28 4.73
CA GLN A 47 -6.13 0.22 5.88
C GLN A 47 -6.40 1.72 5.81
N ALA A 48 -5.96 2.41 4.75
CA ALA A 48 -6.08 3.86 4.59
C ALA A 48 -7.51 4.37 4.84
N LEU A 49 -8.51 3.77 4.17
CA LEU A 49 -9.92 4.18 4.27
C LEU A 49 -10.73 3.39 5.31
N VAL A 50 -10.10 2.48 6.04
CA VAL A 50 -10.80 1.66 7.04
C VAL A 50 -11.04 2.51 8.29
N PRO A 51 -12.25 2.51 8.88
CA PRO A 51 -12.53 3.26 10.10
C PRO A 51 -11.60 2.85 11.26
N ALA A 52 -11.23 3.81 12.11
CA ALA A 52 -10.31 3.58 13.22
C ALA A 52 -10.87 2.58 14.24
N CYS A 53 -12.20 2.50 14.38
CA CYS A 53 -12.86 1.52 15.25
C CYS A 53 -12.68 0.05 14.80
N TYR A 54 -12.30 -0.17 13.55
CA TYR A 54 -11.92 -1.49 13.01
C TYR A 54 -10.41 -1.66 12.85
N GLY A 55 -9.61 -0.73 13.37
CA GLY A 55 -8.15 -0.76 13.31
C GLY A 55 -7.53 -0.13 12.06
N GLY A 56 -8.30 0.64 11.29
CA GLY A 56 -7.79 1.39 10.14
C GLY A 56 -7.26 2.78 10.48
N HIS A 57 -6.88 3.54 9.44
CA HIS A 57 -6.36 4.90 9.58
C HIS A 57 -7.42 5.99 9.38
N GLU A 58 -8.60 5.64 8.89
CA GLU A 58 -9.72 6.57 8.67
C GLU A 58 -9.32 7.84 7.89
N LEU A 59 -8.41 7.67 6.92
CA LEU A 59 -7.94 8.75 6.04
C LEU A 59 -8.98 9.05 4.95
N GLY A 60 -8.83 10.22 4.33
CA GLY A 60 -9.72 10.70 3.28
C GLY A 60 -9.40 10.13 1.89
N LEU A 61 -10.35 10.32 0.96
CA LEU A 61 -10.16 9.97 -0.46
C LEU A 61 -9.01 10.71 -1.12
N ASP A 62 -8.63 11.88 -0.59
CA ASP A 62 -7.46 12.64 -1.04
C ASP A 62 -6.14 11.90 -0.78
N THR A 63 -6.11 10.97 0.17
CA THR A 63 -4.94 10.10 0.40
C THR A 63 -4.92 8.91 -0.58
N LEU A 64 -6.07 8.35 -0.95
CA LEU A 64 -6.14 7.22 -1.89
C LEU A 64 -5.83 7.63 -3.34
N MET A 65 -6.11 8.88 -3.70
CA MET A 65 -6.02 9.37 -5.09
C MET A 65 -4.68 10.07 -5.42
N GLU A 66 -3.74 10.13 -4.47
CA GLU A 66 -2.38 10.65 -4.67
C GLU A 66 -1.41 9.55 -5.12
#